data_AF-A0A835PF61-F1
#
_entry.id   AF-A0A835PF61-F1
#
_cell.length_a   1.000
_cell.length_b   1.000
_cell.length_c   1.000
_cell.angle_alpha   90.00
_cell.angle_beta   90.00
_cell.angle_gamma   90.00
#
_symmetry.space_group_name_H-M   'P 1'
#
loop_
_entity.id
_entity.type
_entity.pdbx_description
1 polymer ?
#
loop_
_entity_poly.entity_id
_entity_poly.type
_entity_poly.pdbx_seq_one_letter_code
_entity_poly.pdbx_strand_id
1 'polypeptide(L)'
;MSTTLQARTGRLLQRYENHFRLVAGCIPYRLKQNTENPTGDLLSNLEVLMITSPNRHDLVFPKGGWESDETLNEAACREALEEAGVRGAIHESLLGIWEFRSKSKQELHGQEGACRGFILRLRSPRSLRVGLRKIPMRGNG
;
A
#
# COMPACT_ATOMS: atom_id res chain seq x y z
N MET A 1 -15.33 -8.31 -21.00
CA MET A 1 -14.04 -7.60 -21.17
C MET A 1 -13.36 -7.49 -19.81
N SER A 2 -12.35 -8.32 -19.54
CA SER A 2 -11.57 -8.27 -18.30
C SER A 2 -10.48 -7.21 -18.46
N THR A 3 -10.63 -6.04 -17.85
CA THR A 3 -9.61 -5.00 -17.81
C THR A 3 -8.44 -5.49 -16.96
N THR A 4 -7.33 -5.86 -17.58
CA THR A 4 -6.08 -6.19 -16.89
C THR A 4 -5.56 -4.92 -16.20
N LEU A 5 -5.40 -4.96 -14.87
CA LEU A 5 -4.76 -3.87 -14.13
C LEU A 5 -3.27 -3.85 -14.51
N GLN A 6 -2.86 -2.86 -15.29
CA GLN A 6 -1.46 -2.60 -15.58
C GLN A 6 -0.96 -1.64 -14.51
N ALA A 7 0.00 -2.08 -13.69
CA ALA A 7 0.60 -1.18 -12.72
C ALA A 7 1.38 -0.08 -13.44
N ARG A 8 1.42 1.09 -12.80
CA ARG A 8 2.18 2.23 -13.30
C ARG A 8 3.68 1.91 -13.29
N THR A 9 4.37 2.21 -14.38
CA THR A 9 5.82 1.98 -14.52
C THR A 9 6.53 3.28 -14.89
N GLY A 10 7.81 3.38 -14.51
CA GLY A 10 8.63 4.57 -14.72
C GLY A 10 8.80 5.43 -13.47
N ARG A 11 9.58 6.51 -13.58
CA ARG A 11 9.88 7.46 -12.49
C ARG A 11 9.81 8.92 -12.91
N LEU A 12 9.24 9.22 -14.08
CA LEU A 12 9.27 10.56 -14.66
C LEU A 12 8.54 11.60 -13.82
N LEU A 13 7.42 11.21 -13.21
CA LEU A 13 6.60 12.10 -12.38
C LEU A 13 6.78 11.85 -10.89
N GLN A 14 7.77 11.05 -10.50
CA GLN A 14 8.04 10.67 -9.11
C GLN A 14 8.44 11.90 -8.28
N ARG A 15 7.80 12.08 -7.11
CA ARG A 15 8.14 13.16 -6.18
C ARG A 15 9.35 12.84 -5.28
N TYR A 16 10.12 13.88 -4.97
CA TYR A 16 11.26 13.85 -4.05
C TYR A 16 11.26 15.09 -3.14
N GLU A 17 11.65 14.91 -1.88
CA GLU A 17 11.84 16.01 -0.91
C GLU A 17 13.04 15.67 -0.01
N ASN A 18 13.99 16.59 0.16
CA ASN A 18 15.18 16.39 1.00
C ASN A 18 15.91 15.05 0.74
N HIS A 19 16.03 14.67 -0.54
CA HIS A 19 16.61 13.40 -1.00
C HIS A 19 15.78 12.13 -0.70
N PHE A 20 14.60 12.26 -0.10
CA PHE A 20 13.66 11.15 0.07
C PHE A 20 12.75 11.04 -1.15
N ARG A 21 12.65 9.83 -1.71
CA ARG A 21 11.55 9.49 -2.62
C ARG A 21 10.25 9.46 -1.84
N LEU A 22 9.24 10.20 -2.28
CA LEU A 22 7.94 10.22 -1.60
C LEU A 22 7.11 9.00 -2.03
N VAL A 23 6.53 8.35 -1.03
CA VAL A 23 5.76 7.11 -1.20
C VAL A 23 4.39 7.30 -0.55
N ALA A 24 3.34 6.90 -1.25
CA ALA A 24 1.99 6.84 -0.70
C ALA A 24 1.63 5.39 -0.39
N GLY A 25 0.95 5.16 0.73
CA GLY A 25 0.48 3.83 1.10
C GLY A 25 -0.74 3.88 2.00
N CYS A 26 -1.30 2.71 2.28
CA CYS A 26 -2.42 2.63 3.22
C CYS A 26 -2.40 1.33 4.04
N ILE A 27 -3.11 1.35 5.17
CA ILE A 27 -3.49 0.15 5.90
C ILE A 27 -4.93 -0.20 5.49
N PRO A 28 -5.13 -1.21 4.64
CA PRO A 28 -6.47 -1.67 4.28
C PRO A 28 -7.05 -2.45 5.45
N TYR A 29 -8.23 -2.04 5.90
CA TYR A 29 -8.91 -2.66 7.03
C TYR A 29 -10.40 -2.89 6.79
N ARG A 30 -10.96 -3.82 7.56
CA ARG A 30 -12.39 -4.11 7.61
C ARG A 30 -12.79 -4.40 9.05
N LEU A 31 -13.95 -3.89 9.46
CA LEU A 31 -14.58 -4.27 10.72
C LEU A 31 -15.59 -5.39 10.43
N LYS A 32 -15.44 -6.54 11.09
CA LYS A 32 -16.44 -7.60 11.11
C LYS A 32 -17.68 -7.08 11.85
N GLN A 33 -18.85 -7.25 11.26
CA GLN A 33 -20.09 -7.13 12.01
C GLN A 33 -20.28 -8.45 12.76
N ASN A 34 -19.87 -8.48 14.03
CA ASN A 34 -20.07 -9.63 14.88
C ASN A 34 -21.44 -9.51 15.54
N THR A 35 -22.44 -10.19 14.99
CA THR A 35 -23.83 -10.16 15.48
C THR A 35 -24.04 -11.03 16.73
N GLU A 36 -23.08 -11.91 17.06
CA GLU A 36 -23.22 -12.89 18.14
C GLU A 36 -22.60 -12.43 19.47
N ASN A 37 -21.66 -11.47 19.45
CA ASN A 37 -21.06 -10.87 20.65
C ASN A 37 -20.78 -9.38 20.46
N PRO A 38 -21.80 -8.50 20.63
CA PRO A 38 -21.66 -7.05 20.45
C PRO A 38 -20.73 -6.36 21.49
N THR A 39 -20.35 -7.07 22.56
CA THR A 39 -19.40 -6.63 23.61
C THR A 39 -17.95 -7.05 23.36
N GLY A 40 -17.65 -7.77 22.25
CA GLY A 40 -16.28 -8.16 21.92
C GLY A 40 -15.39 -6.94 21.64
N ASP A 41 -14.14 -6.99 22.12
CA ASP A 41 -13.14 -5.93 21.93
C ASP A 41 -13.01 -5.53 20.45
N LEU A 42 -12.91 -4.23 20.16
CA LEU A 42 -12.84 -3.67 18.80
C LEU A 42 -11.73 -4.32 17.97
N LEU A 43 -10.60 -4.67 18.62
CA LEU A 43 -9.48 -5.35 17.99
C LEU A 43 -9.84 -6.75 17.47
N SER A 44 -10.72 -7.48 18.17
CA SER A 44 -11.16 -8.81 17.74
C SER A 44 -11.99 -8.79 16.45
N ASN A 45 -12.63 -7.65 16.18
CA ASN A 45 -13.43 -7.44 14.98
C ASN A 45 -12.65 -6.77 13.84
N LEU A 46 -11.40 -6.33 14.08
CA LEU A 46 -10.59 -5.66 13.08
C LEU A 46 -9.79 -6.68 12.25
N GLU A 47 -10.01 -6.65 10.94
CA GLU A 47 -9.15 -7.30 9.97
C GLU A 47 -8.30 -6.26 9.25
N VAL A 48 -7.03 -6.59 9.04
CA VAL A 48 -6.09 -5.79 8.27
C VAL A 48 -5.46 -6.67 7.18
N LEU A 49 -5.23 -6.09 6.01
CA LEU A 49 -4.57 -6.77 4.90
C LEU A 49 -3.11 -6.32 4.77
N MET A 50 -2.23 -7.30 4.61
CA MET A 50 -0.83 -7.12 4.22
C MET A 50 -0.54 -7.98 2.99
N ILE A 51 0.46 -7.59 2.21
CA ILE A 51 0.96 -8.33 1.05
C ILE A 51 2.39 -8.79 1.32
N THR A 52 2.83 -9.84 0.62
CA THR A 52 4.25 -10.21 0.62
C THR A 52 5.02 -9.38 -0.38
N SER A 53 6.17 -8.86 0.04
CA SER A 53 7.08 -8.17 -0.87
C SER A 53 7.58 -9.10 -1.99
N PRO A 54 7.77 -8.59 -3.22
CA PRO A 54 8.41 -9.37 -4.28
C PRO A 54 9.79 -9.90 -3.82
N ASN A 55 10.01 -11.19 -4.00
CA ASN A 55 11.28 -11.89 -3.71
C ASN A 55 11.67 -12.01 -2.23
N ARG A 56 10.78 -11.72 -1.27
CA ARG A 56 11.00 -12.00 0.17
C ARG A 56 9.69 -12.41 0.87
N HIS A 57 9.81 -13.11 2.00
CA HIS A 57 8.68 -13.52 2.84
C HIS A 57 8.21 -12.42 3.82
N ASP A 58 8.66 -11.17 3.63
CA ASP A 58 8.27 -10.04 4.48
C ASP A 58 6.84 -9.61 4.17
N LEU A 59 6.06 -9.34 5.21
CA LEU A 59 4.74 -8.73 5.11
C LEU A 59 4.87 -7.19 5.10
N VAL A 60 4.23 -6.55 4.14
CA VAL A 60 4.18 -5.09 4.01
C VAL A 60 2.76 -4.61 3.73
N PHE A 61 2.51 -3.35 4.04
CA PHE A 61 1.30 -2.67 3.57
C PHE A 61 1.43 -2.22 2.12
N PRO A 62 0.33 -2.19 1.35
CA PRO A 62 0.32 -1.68 -0.02
C PRO A 62 0.82 -0.23 -0.07
N LYS A 63 1.82 0.02 -0.90
CA LYS A 63 2.46 1.34 -1.03
C LYS A 63 3.33 1.41 -2.30
N GLY A 64 3.49 2.62 -2.82
CA GLY A 64 4.42 2.88 -3.90
C GLY A 64 4.63 4.36 -4.17
N GLY A 65 5.18 4.67 -5.34
CA GLY A 65 5.63 6.03 -5.64
C GLY A 65 4.47 7.03 -5.62
N TRP A 66 4.62 8.14 -4.91
CA TRP A 66 3.69 9.27 -5.05
C TRP A 66 4.13 10.14 -6.23
N GLU A 67 3.28 10.24 -7.25
CA GLU A 67 3.55 11.00 -8.47
C GLU A 67 2.99 12.43 -8.43
N SER A 68 3.50 13.31 -9.29
CA SER A 68 3.18 14.74 -9.31
C SER A 68 1.79 15.06 -9.86
N ASP A 69 1.22 14.16 -10.66
CA ASP A 69 -0.09 14.28 -11.31
C ASP A 69 -1.25 13.69 -10.49
N GLU A 70 -0.98 13.26 -9.25
CA GLU A 70 -1.97 12.68 -8.34
C GLU A 70 -1.87 13.28 -6.93
N THR A 71 -2.99 13.29 -6.22
CA THR A 71 -3.04 13.56 -4.78
C THR A 71 -2.50 12.37 -3.99
N LEU A 72 -2.15 12.60 -2.72
CA LEU A 72 -1.71 11.52 -1.83
C LEU A 72 -2.77 10.41 -1.71
N ASN A 73 -4.04 10.78 -1.67
CA ASN A 73 -5.16 9.85 -1.51
C ASN A 73 -5.35 8.99 -2.77
N GLU A 74 -5.27 9.61 -3.95
CA GLU A 74 -5.33 8.91 -5.24
C GLU A 74 -4.17 7.92 -5.37
N ALA A 75 -2.95 8.35 -5.02
CA ALA A 75 -1.77 7.51 -5.02
C ALA A 75 -1.94 6.28 -4.11
N ALA A 76 -2.35 6.48 -2.86
CA ALA A 76 -2.55 5.37 -1.92
C ALA A 76 -3.67 4.40 -2.35
N CYS A 77 -4.76 4.90 -2.95
CA CYS A 77 -5.82 4.08 -3.52
C CYS A 77 -5.35 3.26 -4.73
N ARG A 78 -4.57 3.89 -5.62
CA ARG A 78 -3.97 3.24 -6.79
C ARG A 78 -3.05 2.08 -6.36
N GLU A 79 -2.16 2.32 -5.42
CA GLU A 79 -1.23 1.30 -4.89
C GLU A 79 -1.98 0.15 -4.20
N ALA A 80 -3.02 0.44 -3.42
CA ALA A 80 -3.86 -0.60 -2.81
C ALA A 80 -4.56 -1.49 -3.85
N LEU A 81 -5.00 -0.90 -4.96
CA LEU A 81 -5.60 -1.63 -6.07
C LEU A 81 -4.55 -2.44 -6.85
N GLU A 82 -3.41 -1.85 -7.18
CA GLU A 82 -2.35 -2.47 -7.97
C GLU A 82 -1.65 -3.61 -7.24
N GLU A 83 -1.29 -3.43 -5.96
CA GLU A 83 -0.52 -4.43 -5.21
C GLU A 83 -1.39 -5.47 -4.49
N ALA A 84 -2.62 -5.12 -4.11
CA ALA A 84 -3.48 -5.97 -3.30
C ALA A 84 -4.87 -6.23 -3.89
N GLY A 85 -5.25 -5.56 -4.99
CA GLY A 85 -6.60 -5.67 -5.55
C GLY A 85 -7.69 -5.07 -4.65
N VAL A 86 -7.32 -4.20 -3.70
CA VAL A 86 -8.26 -3.64 -2.73
C VAL A 86 -8.81 -2.31 -3.23
N ARG A 87 -10.13 -2.15 -3.14
CA ARG A 87 -10.83 -0.87 -3.33
C ARG A 87 -11.57 -0.53 -2.05
N GLY A 88 -11.64 0.75 -1.70
CA GLY A 88 -12.33 1.17 -0.49
C GLY A 88 -12.38 2.69 -0.33
N ALA A 89 -12.91 3.12 0.81
CA ALA A 89 -12.94 4.53 1.18
C ALA A 89 -11.64 4.89 1.92
N ILE A 90 -10.87 5.80 1.35
CA ILE A 90 -9.66 6.32 2.00
C ILE A 90 -10.04 7.45 2.97
N HIS A 91 -9.44 7.43 4.15
CA HIS A 91 -9.61 8.49 5.13
C HIS A 91 -8.58 9.59 4.87
N GLU A 92 -9.01 10.86 4.89
CA GLU A 92 -8.13 12.00 4.57
C GLU A 92 -7.01 12.19 5.60
N SER A 93 -7.28 11.84 6.87
CA SER A 93 -6.27 11.96 7.93
C SER A 93 -5.19 10.89 7.81
N LEU A 94 -3.94 11.35 7.73
CA LEU A 94 -2.74 10.52 7.87
C LEU A 94 -2.77 9.69 9.15
N LEU A 95 -2.35 8.43 9.05
CA LEU A 95 -1.96 7.64 10.20
C LEU A 95 -0.57 8.03 10.71
N GLY A 96 0.28 8.48 9.79
CA GLY A 96 1.64 8.91 10.12
C GLY A 96 2.52 8.98 8.89
N ILE A 97 3.78 9.32 9.15
CA ILE A 97 4.85 9.41 8.15
C ILE A 97 5.99 8.54 8.65
N TRP A 98 6.49 7.66 7.77
CA TRP A 98 7.59 6.74 8.09
C TRP A 98 8.73 6.92 7.10
N GLU A 99 9.92 7.15 7.62
CA GLU A 99 11.14 7.17 6.82
C GLU A 99 11.78 5.78 6.83
N PHE A 100 12.13 5.29 5.64
CA PHE A 100 12.73 3.97 5.47
C PHE A 100 13.65 3.96 4.25
N ARG A 101 14.50 2.95 4.13
CA ARG A 101 15.34 2.74 2.94
C ARG A 101 14.77 1.61 2.09
N SER A 102 14.75 1.80 0.77
CA SER A 102 14.40 0.75 -0.17
C SER A 102 15.40 -0.39 -0.05
N LYS A 103 14.89 -1.62 0.15
CA LYS A 103 15.72 -2.81 0.39
C LYS A 103 16.61 -3.19 -0.80
N SER A 104 16.30 -2.73 -2.01
CA SER A 104 17.11 -2.95 -3.22
C SER A 104 18.40 -2.11 -3.30
N LYS A 105 18.59 -1.15 -2.39
CA LYS A 105 19.77 -0.29 -2.33
C LYS A 105 20.44 -0.28 -0.94
N GLN A 106 20.13 -1.27 -0.09
CA GLN A 106 20.64 -1.32 1.28
C GLN A 106 22.17 -1.43 1.38
N GLU A 107 22.86 -1.95 0.36
CA GLU A 107 24.33 -2.10 0.37
C GLU A 107 25.09 -0.90 -0.21
N LEU A 108 24.40 0.12 -0.73
CA LEU A 108 25.05 1.31 -1.27
C LEU A 108 25.26 2.31 -0.13
N HIS A 109 26.53 2.66 0.11
CA HIS A 109 26.90 3.72 1.05
C HIS A 109 26.42 5.07 0.48
N GLY A 110 25.35 5.65 1.04
CA GLY A 110 24.82 6.96 0.63
C GLY A 110 23.37 7.21 1.04
N GLN A 111 22.78 8.34 0.60
CA GLN A 111 21.34 8.61 0.73
C GLN A 111 20.48 7.92 -0.35
N GLU A 112 21.11 7.15 -1.24
CA GLU A 112 20.38 6.45 -2.29
C GLU A 112 19.34 5.47 -1.72
N GLY A 113 18.12 5.55 -2.25
CA GLY A 113 17.02 4.68 -1.84
C GLY A 113 16.31 5.11 -0.56
N ALA A 114 16.59 6.29 0.00
CA ALA A 114 15.77 6.85 1.08
C ALA A 114 14.34 7.13 0.60
N CYS A 115 13.35 6.72 1.40
CA CYS A 115 11.93 6.88 1.12
C CYS A 115 11.22 7.50 2.33
N ARG A 116 10.27 8.38 2.07
CA ARG A 116 9.35 8.93 3.06
C ARG A 116 7.94 8.49 2.69
N GLY A 117 7.39 7.58 3.50
CA GLY A 117 6.09 6.96 3.31
C GLY A 117 4.99 7.67 4.09
N PHE A 118 3.96 8.11 3.39
CA PHE A 118 2.74 8.70 3.94
C PHE A 118 1.66 7.62 3.97
N ILE A 119 1.23 7.20 5.17
CA ILE A 119 0.29 6.08 5.32
C ILE A 119 -1.09 6.57 5.72
N LEU A 120 -2.09 6.14 4.97
CA LEU A 120 -3.51 6.45 5.19
C LEU A 120 -4.29 5.21 5.65
N ARG A 121 -5.53 5.42 6.09
CA ARG A 121 -6.48 4.34 6.39
C ARG A 121 -7.34 4.09 5.16
N LEU A 122 -7.50 2.82 4.76
CA LEU A 122 -8.43 2.45 3.69
C LEU A 122 -9.46 1.45 4.22
N ARG A 123 -10.73 1.87 4.31
CA ARG A 123 -11.82 1.00 4.73
C ARG A 123 -12.33 0.21 3.52
N SER A 124 -12.12 -1.11 3.54
CA SER A 124 -12.68 -1.99 2.51
C SER A 124 -14.14 -2.33 2.83
N PRO A 125 -15.07 -2.14 1.88
CA PRO A 125 -16.46 -2.59 2.04
C PRO A 125 -16.60 -4.11 1.83
N ARG A 126 -15.58 -4.77 1.28
CA ARG A 126 -15.58 -6.20 0.98
C ARG A 126 -14.63 -6.95 1.90
N SER A 127 -14.90 -8.24 2.12
CA SER A 127 -14.00 -9.13 2.85
C SER A 127 -12.59 -9.06 2.26
N LEU A 128 -11.62 -8.78 3.13
CA LEU A 128 -10.22 -8.82 2.78
C LEU A 128 -9.84 -10.30 2.69
N ARG A 129 -9.68 -10.82 1.46
CA ARG A 129 -9.20 -12.20 1.31
C ARG A 129 -7.74 -12.23 1.74
N VAL A 130 -7.48 -12.74 2.94
CA VAL A 130 -6.14 -13.10 3.37
C VAL A 130 -5.68 -14.24 2.47
N GLY A 131 -4.89 -13.91 1.48
CA GLY A 131 -4.33 -14.85 0.55
C GLY A 131 -3.17 -14.16 -0.13
N LEU A 132 -2.00 -14.78 -0.03
CA LEU A 132 -0.80 -14.48 -0.79
C LEU A 132 -1.12 -14.50 -2.29
N ARG A 133 -1.78 -13.46 -2.80
CA ARG A 133 -1.93 -13.28 -4.23
C ARG A 133 -0.71 -12.48 -4.65
N LYS A 134 0.32 -13.22 -5.07
CA LYS A 134 1.27 -12.70 -6.04
C LYS A 134 0.40 -12.32 -7.24
N ILE A 135 -0.01 -11.06 -7.36
CA ILE A 135 -0.68 -10.59 -8.57
C ILE A 135 0.36 -10.86 -9.68
N PRO A 136 0.03 -11.69 -10.68
CA PRO A 136 0.98 -11.98 -11.74
C PRO A 136 1.15 -10.70 -12.57
N MET A 137 2.10 -9.88 -12.16
CA MET A 137 2.67 -8.81 -12.98
C MET A 137 3.47 -9.51 -14.06
N ARG A 138 2.87 -9.72 -15.24
CA ARG A 138 3.66 -10.13 -16.41
C ARG A 138 4.62 -8.98 -16.71
N GLY A 139 5.90 -9.18 -16.40
CA GLY A 139 6.97 -8.41 -17.02
C GLY A 139 6.98 -8.78 -18.49
N ASN A 140 6.71 -7.82 -19.37
CA ASN A 140 7.14 -7.95 -20.76
C ASN A 140 8.66 -7.80 -20.77
N GLY A 141 9.35 -8.93 -20.89
CA GLY A 141 10.70 -9.02 -21.42
C GLY A 141 10.65 -9.56 -22.83
#